data_AF-A0A2E7M8G9-F1
#
_entry.id   AF-A0A2E7M8G9-F1
#
_cell.length_a   1.000
_cell.length_b   1.000
_cell.length_c   1.000
_cell.angle_alpha   90.00
_cell.angle_beta   90.00
_cell.angle_gamma   90.00
#
_symmetry.space_group_name_H-M   'P 1'
#
loop_
_entity.id
_entity.type
_entity.pdbx_description
1 polymer ?
#
loop_
_entity_poly.entity_id
_entity_poly.type
_entity_poly.pdbx_seq_one_letter_code
_entity_poly.pdbx_strand_id
1 'polypeptide(L)'
;MTTARLRVVSMALMLAVVCGACVVSDEPGARLEICGDGGDNDADGFVDCEDQDCWPDASCADDDDSAGDDDDDVGDDDTSGADDDDTSGADDDDTAAPDDDDSSPSDDDDSAPGPDDFIDVDGDGYGEGVDCDDEDASSTVLVTDADCDGVVDALDCDDTDPTVGDCNVCSGAYTVDGSDGQDELAALSGCTGVTGDLSIVSTGLLDLSGLESLTWVGGSLTIEENGAMTSFDGLGPLASVGGSLVIRQNDEVVQVDSLGSLSSVGGNLDLRDNDQLVGLDGFAQLTSVGGSLAVDSMNSLTNVGGLTSLATVGGNLSILSNDAIPRLDGLATLTSVGGYVEVVTNDNLESIEGFSGLTSVGGYLSIQNNKALISLVGFSALTGTLEGLYVRDNLVLEDLGDLSGITLIDGYMEVSYNDSLFHLDGLSGLTEVTENLYIRQNELLADVDGLSGLHTVGLTLFVWGNEVLESLSGLSTLSDVGDGFHVQDNSALCSSEVDAVLAGCKVGGSVVTSGNDDGC
;
A
#
# COMPACT_ATOMS: atom_id res chain seq x y z
N MET A 1 62.44 -0.51 -11.06
CA MET A 1 63.42 -0.12 -12.11
C MET A 1 62.89 -0.63 -13.45
N THR A 2 62.52 0.32 -14.34
CA THR A 2 62.52 0.26 -15.83
C THR A 2 61.81 -0.93 -16.52
N THR A 3 60.85 -0.79 -17.45
CA THR A 3 60.47 0.31 -18.35
C THR A 3 59.15 -0.03 -19.08
N ALA A 4 58.35 0.98 -19.37
CA ALA A 4 57.11 0.93 -20.15
C ALA A 4 57.33 1.00 -21.69
N ARG A 5 56.34 0.55 -22.49
CA ARG A 5 55.57 1.35 -23.50
C ARG A 5 54.97 0.52 -24.66
N LEU A 6 53.63 0.57 -24.76
CA LEU A 6 52.78 0.98 -25.89
C LEU A 6 52.83 0.24 -27.26
N ARG A 7 51.67 -0.27 -27.73
CA ARG A 7 51.02 0.09 -29.02
C ARG A 7 49.68 -0.64 -29.26
N VAL A 8 48.62 0.15 -29.45
CA VAL A 8 47.37 -0.18 -30.14
C VAL A 8 47.63 -0.22 -31.66
N VAL A 9 46.93 -1.09 -32.42
CA VAL A 9 46.33 -0.83 -33.76
C VAL A 9 45.69 -2.11 -34.33
N SER A 10 44.40 -1.97 -34.67
CA SER A 10 43.58 -2.60 -35.73
C SER A 10 43.68 -4.10 -36.04
N MET A 11 42.53 -4.77 -35.93
CA MET A 11 42.14 -5.77 -36.93
C MET A 11 40.62 -5.74 -37.16
N ALA A 12 40.22 -5.02 -38.21
CA ALA A 12 38.92 -5.16 -38.85
C ALA A 12 38.96 -6.37 -39.78
N LEU A 13 38.01 -7.30 -39.67
CA LEU A 13 37.66 -8.17 -40.79
C LEU A 13 36.23 -8.75 -40.69
N MET A 14 35.48 -8.44 -41.75
CA MET A 14 34.39 -9.19 -42.38
C MET A 14 32.95 -9.12 -41.85
N LEU A 15 32.26 -8.18 -42.50
CA LEU A 15 30.84 -8.09 -42.81
C LEU A 15 30.36 -9.29 -43.68
N ALA A 16 29.13 -9.72 -43.38
CA ALA A 16 28.08 -10.28 -44.25
C ALA A 16 28.28 -11.67 -44.90
N VAL A 17 27.40 -12.63 -44.55
CA VAL A 17 26.17 -13.00 -45.29
C VAL A 17 25.59 -14.25 -44.60
N VAL A 18 24.33 -14.19 -44.15
CA VAL A 18 23.18 -15.06 -44.52
C VAL A 18 22.02 -14.59 -43.63
N CYS A 19 21.11 -13.82 -44.23
CA CYS A 19 19.78 -13.53 -43.69
C CYS A 19 18.88 -14.72 -44.07
N GLY A 20 18.25 -15.33 -43.07
CA GLY A 20 17.32 -16.44 -43.19
C GLY A 20 16.45 -16.47 -41.94
N ALA A 21 15.26 -15.89 -42.10
CA ALA A 21 14.13 -15.79 -41.17
C ALA A 21 14.13 -16.74 -39.95
N CYS A 22 13.93 -16.15 -38.76
CA CYS A 22 13.00 -16.64 -37.74
C CYS A 22 12.68 -15.49 -36.77
N VAL A 23 11.50 -14.89 -37.00
CA VAL A 23 10.46 -14.47 -36.06
C VAL A 23 10.93 -13.89 -34.71
N VAL A 24 10.86 -12.55 -34.61
CA VAL A 24 10.66 -11.84 -33.36
C VAL A 24 9.18 -11.99 -33.01
N SER A 25 8.86 -12.54 -31.84
CA SER A 25 7.56 -12.39 -31.21
C SER A 25 7.52 -10.98 -30.62
N ASP A 26 6.93 -10.05 -31.37
CA ASP A 26 6.45 -8.78 -30.81
C ASP A 26 5.24 -9.10 -29.93
N GLU A 27 5.35 -8.84 -28.64
CA GLU A 27 4.21 -8.56 -27.77
C GLU A 27 3.46 -7.34 -28.34
N PRO A 28 2.11 -7.30 -28.31
CA PRO A 28 1.32 -6.27 -28.95
C PRO A 28 1.44 -4.95 -28.19
N GLY A 29 2.43 -4.13 -28.57
CA GLY A 29 2.44 -2.72 -28.25
C GLY A 29 1.34 -2.02 -29.04
N ALA A 30 0.29 -1.62 -28.31
CA ALA A 30 -0.85 -0.78 -28.70
C ALA A 30 -0.61 0.03 -29.98
N ARG A 31 -1.19 -0.44 -31.08
CA ARG A 31 -1.51 0.45 -32.19
C ARG A 31 -2.78 1.16 -31.75
N LEU A 32 -2.80 2.49 -31.84
CA LEU A 32 -4.02 3.24 -31.56
C LEU A 32 -4.97 3.08 -32.75
N GLU A 33 -6.22 2.76 -32.46
CA GLU A 33 -7.30 2.72 -33.46
C GLU A 33 -7.52 4.10 -34.10
N ILE A 34 -7.89 4.13 -35.39
CA ILE A 34 -8.21 5.37 -36.11
C ILE A 34 -9.73 5.49 -36.21
N CYS A 35 -10.32 6.24 -35.29
CA CYS A 35 -11.77 6.37 -35.18
C CYS A 35 -12.42 7.02 -36.42
N GLY A 36 -13.49 6.40 -36.93
CA GLY A 36 -14.35 6.89 -38.00
C GLY A 36 -13.83 6.57 -39.41
N ASP A 37 -12.94 5.58 -39.55
CA ASP A 37 -12.35 5.17 -40.81
C ASP A 37 -12.82 3.79 -41.33
N GLY A 38 -13.56 3.04 -40.52
CA GLY A 38 -14.16 1.76 -40.88
C GLY A 38 -13.17 0.59 -40.95
N GLY A 39 -11.98 0.74 -40.36
CA GLY A 39 -10.94 -0.29 -40.27
C GLY A 39 -10.66 -0.73 -38.83
N ASP A 40 -10.12 -1.94 -38.69
CA ASP A 40 -9.53 -2.48 -37.46
C ASP A 40 -8.01 -2.28 -37.60
N ASN A 41 -7.54 -1.09 -37.20
CA ASN A 41 -6.19 -0.59 -37.41
C ASN A 41 -5.19 -1.17 -36.40
N ASP A 42 -5.67 -1.59 -35.23
CA ASP A 42 -4.88 -2.22 -34.19
C ASP A 42 -4.94 -3.76 -34.17
N ALA A 43 -5.89 -4.33 -34.90
CA ALA A 43 -6.13 -5.77 -35.07
C ALA A 43 -6.64 -6.48 -33.81
N ASP A 44 -7.31 -5.78 -32.91
CA ASP A 44 -7.91 -6.35 -31.70
C ASP A 44 -9.29 -7.00 -31.95
N GLY A 45 -9.87 -6.74 -33.13
CA GLY A 45 -11.12 -7.32 -33.61
C GLY A 45 -12.33 -6.39 -33.50
N PHE A 46 -12.14 -5.16 -33.02
CA PHE A 46 -13.15 -4.10 -33.00
C PHE A 46 -12.84 -3.02 -34.04
N VAL A 47 -13.84 -2.22 -34.40
CA VAL A 47 -13.74 -1.18 -35.46
C VAL A 47 -14.45 0.08 -34.97
N ASP A 48 -13.80 1.24 -35.14
CA ASP A 48 -14.37 2.55 -34.79
C ASP A 48 -14.96 2.55 -33.35
N CYS A 49 -16.24 2.89 -33.18
CA CYS A 49 -16.86 3.04 -31.86
C CYS A 49 -17.18 1.72 -31.14
N GLU A 50 -17.01 0.58 -31.83
CA GLU A 50 -17.03 -0.73 -31.18
C GLU A 50 -15.71 -0.99 -30.42
N ASP A 51 -14.65 -0.22 -30.71
CA ASP A 51 -13.35 -0.28 -30.06
C ASP A 51 -13.26 0.68 -28.86
N GLN A 52 -12.73 0.18 -27.75
CA GLN A 52 -12.56 0.93 -26.51
C GLN A 52 -11.56 2.09 -26.65
N ASP A 53 -10.60 1.99 -27.57
CA ASP A 53 -9.63 3.06 -27.86
C ASP A 53 -10.28 4.30 -28.50
N CYS A 54 -11.50 4.15 -29.05
CA CYS A 54 -12.23 5.21 -29.74
C CYS A 54 -13.35 5.89 -28.94
N TRP A 55 -13.67 5.40 -27.74
CA TRP A 55 -14.67 6.03 -26.87
C TRP A 55 -14.46 7.53 -26.56
N PRO A 56 -13.22 8.06 -26.48
CA PRO A 56 -13.01 9.49 -26.27
C PRO A 56 -13.18 10.34 -27.53
N ASP A 57 -13.29 9.73 -28.72
CA ASP A 57 -13.32 10.44 -30.00
C ASP A 57 -14.72 11.00 -30.29
N ALA A 58 -14.76 12.23 -30.82
CA ALA A 58 -16.01 12.92 -31.12
C ALA A 58 -16.86 12.24 -32.22
N SER A 59 -16.28 11.33 -33.00
CA SER A 59 -17.01 10.50 -33.97
C SER A 59 -17.95 9.49 -33.30
N CYS A 60 -17.73 9.15 -32.02
CA CYS A 60 -18.52 8.17 -31.25
C CYS A 60 -19.54 8.80 -30.30
N ALA A 61 -19.71 10.13 -30.33
CA ALA A 61 -20.54 10.86 -29.38
C ALA A 61 -22.05 10.88 -29.70
N ASP A 62 -22.51 10.13 -30.71
CA ASP A 62 -23.91 10.18 -31.20
C ASP A 62 -24.67 8.83 -31.17
N ASP A 63 -24.09 7.73 -30.66
CA ASP A 63 -24.75 6.41 -30.60
C ASP A 63 -25.14 6.01 -29.16
N ASP A 64 -26.09 6.75 -28.59
CA ASP A 64 -26.84 6.32 -27.40
C ASP A 64 -28.18 5.75 -27.88
N ASP A 65 -28.16 4.51 -28.40
CA ASP A 65 -29.35 3.68 -28.63
C ASP A 65 -28.96 2.22 -28.91
N SER A 66 -29.20 1.36 -27.93
CA SER A 66 -29.72 -0.04 -28.05
C SER A 66 -28.93 -1.08 -27.26
N ALA A 67 -29.46 -1.35 -26.07
CA ALA A 67 -29.24 -2.55 -25.28
C ALA A 67 -29.45 -3.84 -26.10
N GLY A 68 -28.59 -4.83 -25.82
CA GLY A 68 -28.86 -6.22 -26.12
C GLY A 68 -29.84 -6.80 -25.09
N ASP A 69 -30.97 -7.28 -25.58
CA ASP A 69 -31.82 -8.27 -24.93
C ASP A 69 -32.34 -9.20 -26.04
N ASP A 70 -31.73 -10.38 -26.14
CA ASP A 70 -32.27 -11.54 -26.86
C ASP A 70 -32.86 -12.49 -25.80
N ASP A 71 -34.18 -12.72 -25.87
CA ASP A 71 -34.79 -14.03 -26.16
C ASP A 71 -36.17 -14.24 -25.50
N ASP A 72 -37.04 -14.83 -26.32
CA ASP A 72 -38.24 -15.63 -26.01
C ASP A 72 -39.48 -14.94 -25.40
N ASP A 73 -40.55 -14.74 -26.19
CA ASP A 73 -41.53 -15.81 -26.45
C ASP A 73 -42.71 -15.29 -27.30
N VAL A 74 -43.30 -16.21 -28.06
CA VAL A 74 -44.29 -16.01 -29.11
C VAL A 74 -45.71 -15.94 -28.52
N GLY A 75 -46.52 -14.95 -28.90
CA GLY A 75 -47.93 -14.92 -28.51
C GLY A 75 -48.77 -13.85 -29.21
N ASP A 76 -49.58 -14.32 -30.15
CA ASP A 76 -50.53 -13.60 -31.00
C ASP A 76 -51.57 -12.70 -30.28
N ASP A 77 -52.15 -11.84 -31.11
CA ASP A 77 -53.53 -11.34 -31.12
C ASP A 77 -53.88 -9.98 -30.49
N ASP A 78 -54.16 -9.07 -31.43
CA ASP A 78 -55.42 -8.33 -31.54
C ASP A 78 -55.58 -6.94 -30.89
N THR A 79 -55.66 -5.97 -31.82
CA THR A 79 -56.73 -4.98 -31.98
C THR A 79 -56.54 -3.55 -31.48
N SER A 80 -56.42 -2.65 -32.46
CA SER A 80 -57.11 -1.34 -32.63
C SER A 80 -57.38 -0.51 -31.37
N GLY A 81 -56.96 0.75 -31.26
CA GLY A 81 -56.77 1.76 -32.29
C GLY A 81 -57.46 3.06 -31.84
N ALA A 82 -56.93 4.16 -32.36
CA ALA A 82 -57.60 5.45 -32.57
C ALA A 82 -57.79 6.40 -31.35
N ASP A 83 -57.00 7.48 -31.44
CA ASP A 83 -57.45 8.89 -31.48
C ASP A 83 -57.45 9.71 -30.17
N ASP A 84 -56.43 10.57 -30.12
CA ASP A 84 -56.52 12.04 -30.18
C ASP A 84 -56.61 12.92 -28.90
N ASP A 85 -55.68 13.90 -28.93
CA ASP A 85 -55.80 15.32 -28.57
C ASP A 85 -55.59 15.78 -27.10
N ASP A 86 -54.31 15.94 -26.76
CA ASP A 86 -53.55 17.20 -26.77
C ASP A 86 -54.18 18.52 -26.20
N THR A 87 -53.35 19.19 -25.37
CA THR A 87 -53.11 20.65 -25.20
C THR A 87 -53.45 21.42 -23.90
N SER A 88 -52.37 22.02 -23.37
CA SER A 88 -52.19 23.32 -22.65
C SER A 88 -52.69 23.44 -21.19
N GLY A 89 -51.96 23.95 -20.19
CA GLY A 89 -50.74 24.78 -20.16
C GLY A 89 -51.05 26.20 -19.65
N ALA A 90 -50.39 26.60 -18.54
CA ALA A 90 -50.13 27.96 -17.99
C ALA A 90 -50.71 28.31 -16.58
N ASP A 91 -49.82 28.25 -15.59
CA ASP A 91 -49.19 29.37 -14.84
C ASP A 91 -49.99 30.42 -14.03
N ASP A 92 -49.51 30.55 -12.78
CA ASP A 92 -49.22 31.75 -11.97
C ASP A 92 -50.27 32.49 -11.11
N ASP A 93 -49.83 32.64 -9.85
CA ASP A 93 -49.75 33.87 -9.03
C ASP A 93 -50.73 34.15 -7.86
N ASP A 94 -50.10 34.19 -6.69
CA ASP A 94 -50.07 35.27 -5.69
C ASP A 94 -51.17 35.47 -4.62
N THR A 95 -50.70 35.24 -3.38
CA THR A 95 -50.77 36.11 -2.18
C THR A 95 -52.12 36.45 -1.53
N ALA A 96 -52.26 36.06 -0.25
CA ALA A 96 -52.41 37.00 0.88
C ALA A 96 -52.67 36.25 2.21
N ALA A 97 -51.74 36.38 3.16
CA ALA A 97 -52.06 36.41 4.60
C ALA A 97 -52.18 37.89 5.02
N PRO A 98 -52.90 38.25 6.12
CA PRO A 98 -52.29 38.12 7.46
C PRO A 98 -53.26 37.83 8.65
N ASP A 99 -52.64 37.26 9.69
CA ASP A 99 -52.66 37.63 11.13
C ASP A 99 -53.94 37.52 12.01
N ASP A 100 -53.82 36.70 13.07
CA ASP A 100 -53.83 37.07 14.52
C ASP A 100 -54.72 36.23 15.49
N ASP A 101 -54.03 35.81 16.56
CA ASP A 101 -54.40 35.68 17.98
C ASP A 101 -55.32 34.55 18.52
N ASP A 102 -54.64 33.51 19.02
CA ASP A 102 -54.60 33.03 20.42
C ASP A 102 -55.81 33.22 21.35
N SER A 103 -56.42 32.10 21.78
CA SER A 103 -56.85 31.88 23.17
C SER A 103 -57.34 30.43 23.41
N SER A 104 -56.60 29.67 24.22
CA SER A 104 -57.07 28.46 24.94
C SER A 104 -57.87 28.84 26.21
N PRO A 105 -58.48 27.94 27.01
CA PRO A 105 -58.74 26.49 26.88
C PRO A 105 -60.21 26.07 27.22
N SER A 106 -60.62 24.83 26.91
CA SER A 106 -61.61 24.08 27.71
C SER A 106 -61.55 22.58 27.45
N ASP A 107 -61.39 21.82 28.54
CA ASP A 107 -61.40 20.37 28.69
C ASP A 107 -62.76 19.72 28.35
N ASP A 108 -62.74 18.37 28.32
CA ASP A 108 -63.81 17.33 28.31
C ASP A 108 -63.82 16.51 27.00
N ASP A 109 -63.07 15.40 26.91
CA ASP A 109 -63.42 14.04 27.39
C ASP A 109 -64.59 13.40 26.62
N ASP A 110 -64.29 12.52 25.65
CA ASP A 110 -64.76 11.11 25.63
C ASP A 110 -64.41 10.37 24.32
N SER A 111 -63.49 9.42 24.44
CA SER A 111 -63.64 8.02 24.02
C SER A 111 -63.84 7.64 22.53
N ALA A 112 -62.72 7.31 21.87
CA ALA A 112 -62.53 6.03 21.16
C ALA A 112 -61.02 5.73 20.97
N PRO A 113 -60.44 4.66 21.53
CA PRO A 113 -59.09 4.23 21.14
C PRO A 113 -59.16 3.55 19.76
N GLY A 114 -58.37 4.06 18.81
CA GLY A 114 -58.09 3.39 17.53
C GLY A 114 -57.18 2.17 17.73
N PRO A 115 -57.01 1.31 16.71
CA PRO A 115 -56.13 0.15 16.82
C PRO A 115 -54.68 0.62 16.99
N ASP A 116 -53.93 -0.17 17.75
CA ASP A 116 -52.61 0.10 18.29
C ASP A 116 -51.67 0.83 17.32
N ASP A 117 -51.00 1.85 17.87
CA ASP A 117 -49.87 2.60 17.32
C ASP A 117 -48.81 1.61 16.81
N PHE A 118 -48.87 1.27 15.52
CA PHE A 118 -47.72 0.72 14.80
C PHE A 118 -46.79 1.91 14.53
N ILE A 119 -45.91 2.16 15.49
CA ILE A 119 -44.81 3.10 15.34
C ILE A 119 -43.64 2.27 14.82
N ASP A 120 -43.25 2.62 13.61
CA ASP A 120 -42.11 2.10 12.85
C ASP A 120 -41.25 3.35 12.63
N VAL A 121 -40.19 3.50 13.44
CA VAL A 121 -39.43 4.76 13.53
C VAL A 121 -38.40 4.88 12.41
N ASP A 122 -37.84 3.77 11.94
CA ASP A 122 -36.82 3.74 10.90
C ASP A 122 -37.35 3.44 9.48
N GLY A 123 -38.59 2.98 9.36
CA GLY A 123 -39.30 2.73 8.11
C GLY A 123 -38.99 1.39 7.45
N ASP A 124 -38.47 0.40 8.17
CA ASP A 124 -38.11 -0.92 7.64
C ASP A 124 -39.32 -1.88 7.49
N GLY A 125 -40.48 -1.50 8.04
CA GLY A 125 -41.73 -2.25 7.97
C GLY A 125 -42.00 -3.15 9.19
N TYR A 126 -41.13 -3.14 10.18
CA TYR A 126 -41.33 -3.63 11.54
C TYR A 126 -41.43 -2.43 12.49
N GLY A 127 -41.94 -2.65 13.70
CA GLY A 127 -42.17 -1.53 14.62
C GLY A 127 -41.97 -1.97 16.05
N GLU A 128 -42.16 -1.02 16.98
CA GLU A 128 -41.90 -1.21 18.41
C GLU A 128 -42.46 -2.56 18.93
N GLY A 129 -41.57 -3.44 19.38
CA GLY A 129 -41.91 -4.76 19.96
C GLY A 129 -41.89 -5.94 18.98
N VAL A 130 -41.50 -5.72 17.71
CA VAL A 130 -41.08 -6.78 16.77
C VAL A 130 -39.66 -6.53 16.29
N ASP A 131 -39.25 -5.27 16.20
CA ASP A 131 -37.86 -4.89 15.92
C ASP A 131 -37.00 -4.93 17.20
N CYS A 132 -35.78 -5.44 17.05
CA CYS A 132 -34.75 -5.41 18.09
C CYS A 132 -34.23 -3.99 18.37
N ASP A 133 -34.23 -3.09 17.39
CA ASP A 133 -33.90 -1.67 17.50
C ASP A 133 -34.68 -0.85 16.45
N ASP A 134 -35.87 -0.38 16.83
CA ASP A 134 -36.80 0.41 15.99
C ASP A 134 -36.20 1.74 15.49
N GLU A 135 -35.00 2.14 15.94
CA GLU A 135 -34.27 3.31 15.41
C GLU A 135 -33.25 2.96 14.31
N ASP A 136 -33.03 1.67 13.99
CA ASP A 136 -32.02 1.17 13.04
C ASP A 136 -32.59 0.13 12.06
N ALA A 137 -32.86 0.58 10.82
CA ALA A 137 -33.43 -0.27 9.76
C ALA A 137 -32.54 -1.46 9.32
N SER A 138 -31.34 -1.62 9.89
CA SER A 138 -30.47 -2.78 9.70
C SER A 138 -30.52 -3.80 10.84
N SER A 139 -31.27 -3.49 11.90
CA SER A 139 -31.56 -4.35 13.03
C SER A 139 -32.28 -5.63 12.61
N THR A 140 -32.11 -6.69 13.41
CA THR A 140 -32.85 -7.94 13.27
C THR A 140 -34.24 -7.82 13.90
N VAL A 141 -35.12 -8.77 13.59
CA VAL A 141 -36.48 -8.80 14.14
C VAL A 141 -36.65 -9.99 15.08
N LEU A 142 -37.43 -9.80 16.15
CA LEU A 142 -37.72 -10.76 17.21
C LEU A 142 -38.28 -12.12 16.75
N VAL A 143 -38.74 -12.23 15.50
CA VAL A 143 -39.23 -13.49 14.91
C VAL A 143 -38.11 -14.33 14.28
N THR A 144 -36.96 -13.72 14.05
CA THR A 144 -35.77 -14.36 13.49
C THR A 144 -34.52 -14.11 14.32
N ASP A 145 -34.59 -13.35 15.41
CA ASP A 145 -33.55 -13.15 16.42
C ASP A 145 -34.28 -12.82 17.75
N ALA A 146 -34.63 -13.83 18.53
CA ALA A 146 -35.56 -13.68 19.64
C ALA A 146 -34.96 -13.04 20.90
N ASP A 147 -33.63 -12.95 20.99
CA ASP A 147 -32.94 -12.26 22.08
C ASP A 147 -32.24 -10.95 21.69
N CYS A 148 -32.23 -10.62 20.39
CA CYS A 148 -31.73 -9.38 19.83
C CYS A 148 -30.22 -9.19 19.98
N ASP A 149 -29.44 -10.25 19.84
CA ASP A 149 -27.98 -10.18 19.84
C ASP A 149 -27.37 -9.99 18.44
N GLY A 150 -28.20 -9.99 17.40
CA GLY A 150 -27.82 -9.84 15.99
C GLY A 150 -27.54 -11.17 15.29
N VAL A 151 -27.70 -12.31 15.98
CA VAL A 151 -27.58 -13.66 15.41
C VAL A 151 -28.97 -14.25 15.25
N VAL A 152 -29.32 -14.57 14.01
CA VAL A 152 -30.65 -15.12 13.76
C VAL A 152 -30.86 -16.49 14.40
N ASP A 153 -32.09 -16.85 14.80
CA ASP A 153 -32.46 -18.10 15.50
C ASP A 153 -31.84 -19.37 14.88
N ALA A 154 -31.62 -19.35 13.55
CA ALA A 154 -31.08 -20.47 12.79
C ALA A 154 -29.57 -20.71 12.99
N LEU A 155 -28.84 -19.68 13.44
CA LEU A 155 -27.40 -19.69 13.72
C LEU A 155 -27.13 -19.58 15.22
N ASP A 156 -28.08 -19.06 15.99
CA ASP A 156 -27.99 -18.87 17.43
C ASP A 156 -28.08 -20.20 18.21
N CYS A 157 -27.21 -20.34 19.20
CA CYS A 157 -27.15 -21.47 20.11
C CYS A 157 -28.12 -21.38 21.29
N ASP A 158 -28.48 -20.18 21.72
CA ASP A 158 -29.49 -19.93 22.74
C ASP A 158 -30.18 -18.59 22.48
N ASP A 159 -31.19 -18.67 21.61
CA ASP A 159 -32.15 -17.62 21.20
C ASP A 159 -33.04 -17.07 22.34
N THR A 160 -32.53 -17.14 23.57
CA THR A 160 -33.11 -16.57 24.78
C THR A 160 -32.07 -15.91 25.70
N ASP A 161 -30.78 -15.95 25.33
CA ASP A 161 -29.66 -15.40 26.08
C ASP A 161 -28.76 -14.60 25.13
N PRO A 162 -28.89 -13.25 25.10
CA PRO A 162 -28.18 -12.40 24.14
C PRO A 162 -26.67 -12.29 24.41
N THR A 163 -26.15 -13.16 25.27
CA THR A 163 -24.73 -13.35 25.52
C THR A 163 -24.17 -14.63 24.87
N VAL A 164 -25.02 -15.42 24.20
CA VAL A 164 -24.70 -16.74 23.61
C VAL A 164 -25.13 -16.77 22.13
N GLY A 165 -24.37 -16.12 21.24
CA GLY A 165 -24.68 -16.09 19.80
C GLY A 165 -24.31 -17.36 19.01
N ASP A 166 -23.67 -17.18 17.84
CA ASP A 166 -23.48 -18.23 16.82
C ASP A 166 -22.87 -19.55 17.35
N CYS A 167 -23.62 -20.64 17.22
CA CYS A 167 -23.23 -22.00 17.58
C CYS A 167 -21.92 -22.50 16.97
N ASN A 168 -21.53 -21.91 15.85
CA ASN A 168 -20.36 -22.30 15.09
C ASN A 168 -19.11 -21.52 15.51
N VAL A 169 -19.19 -20.68 16.55
CA VAL A 169 -18.02 -20.00 17.10
C VAL A 169 -17.27 -20.91 18.05
N CYS A 170 -16.05 -21.26 17.64
CA CYS A 170 -15.15 -22.13 18.36
C CYS A 170 -14.39 -21.33 19.43
N SER A 171 -14.78 -21.55 20.69
CA SER A 171 -14.28 -20.78 21.82
C SER A 171 -12.91 -21.22 22.31
N GLY A 172 -11.99 -20.26 22.45
CA GLY A 172 -10.65 -20.46 22.98
C GLY A 172 -9.57 -20.50 21.90
N ALA A 173 -8.37 -20.92 22.28
CA ALA A 173 -7.24 -21.07 21.38
C ALA A 173 -7.08 -22.53 20.93
N TYR A 174 -6.68 -22.72 19.69
CA TYR A 174 -6.53 -24.02 19.04
C TYR A 174 -5.13 -24.18 18.46
N THR A 175 -4.60 -25.40 18.55
CA THR A 175 -3.32 -25.78 17.96
C THR A 175 -3.54 -27.01 17.09
N VAL A 176 -3.05 -26.95 15.85
CA VAL A 176 -3.01 -28.02 14.87
C VAL A 176 -1.53 -28.30 14.63
N ASP A 177 -1.03 -29.44 15.07
CA ASP A 177 0.39 -29.79 15.01
C ASP A 177 0.68 -31.19 14.46
N GLY A 178 1.98 -31.50 14.27
CA GLY A 178 2.42 -32.76 13.68
C GLY A 178 2.08 -34.03 14.46
N SER A 179 1.55 -33.95 15.69
CA SER A 179 1.18 -35.13 16.47
C SER A 179 -0.15 -35.73 16.05
N ASP A 180 -1.17 -34.90 15.76
CA ASP A 180 -2.53 -35.31 15.41
C ASP A 180 -3.24 -34.33 14.44
N GLY A 181 -2.50 -33.54 13.65
CA GLY A 181 -3.00 -32.38 12.90
C GLY A 181 -4.22 -32.59 12.00
N GLN A 182 -4.44 -33.78 11.45
CA GLN A 182 -5.64 -34.07 10.65
C GLN A 182 -6.91 -34.19 11.53
N ASP A 183 -6.78 -34.75 12.73
CA ASP A 183 -7.88 -34.87 13.69
C ASP A 183 -8.15 -33.51 14.37
N GLU A 184 -7.09 -32.73 14.65
CA GLU A 184 -7.18 -31.39 15.22
C GLU A 184 -7.83 -30.39 14.26
N LEU A 185 -7.46 -30.42 12.96
CA LEU A 185 -8.11 -29.61 11.93
C LEU A 185 -9.57 -30.03 11.75
N ALA A 186 -9.87 -31.33 11.78
CA ALA A 186 -11.25 -31.83 11.68
C ALA A 186 -12.13 -31.39 12.86
N ALA A 187 -11.54 -31.15 14.04
CA ALA A 187 -12.26 -30.61 15.20
C ALA A 187 -12.69 -29.13 15.01
N LEU A 188 -12.06 -28.43 14.06
CA LEU A 188 -12.42 -27.07 13.65
C LEU A 188 -13.40 -27.03 12.47
N SER A 189 -13.83 -28.21 11.97
CA SER A 189 -14.75 -28.26 10.84
C SER A 189 -16.10 -27.67 11.19
N GLY A 190 -16.53 -26.69 10.38
CA GLY A 190 -17.77 -25.96 10.58
C GLY A 190 -17.63 -24.74 11.50
N CYS A 191 -16.46 -24.47 12.09
CA CYS A 191 -16.26 -23.24 12.86
C CYS A 191 -16.39 -22.02 11.95
N THR A 192 -17.30 -21.09 12.26
CA THR A 192 -17.43 -19.80 11.57
C THR A 192 -16.41 -18.78 12.07
N GLY A 193 -15.97 -18.93 13.31
CA GLY A 193 -14.96 -18.09 13.95
C GLY A 193 -14.22 -18.80 15.07
N VAL A 194 -13.01 -18.33 15.40
CA VAL A 194 -12.24 -18.79 16.56
C VAL A 194 -12.01 -17.59 17.50
N THR A 195 -12.45 -17.66 18.75
CA THR A 195 -12.34 -16.49 19.66
C THR A 195 -10.92 -16.20 20.15
N GLY A 196 -10.06 -17.21 20.20
CA GLY A 196 -8.65 -17.10 20.60
C GLY A 196 -7.69 -17.21 19.44
N ASP A 197 -6.46 -17.65 19.74
CA ASP A 197 -5.42 -17.87 18.74
C ASP A 197 -5.65 -19.20 17.98
N LEU A 198 -5.36 -19.22 16.69
CA LEU A 198 -5.29 -20.43 15.87
C LEU A 198 -3.85 -20.64 15.41
N SER A 199 -3.21 -21.73 15.86
CA SER A 199 -1.82 -22.05 15.53
C SER A 199 -1.76 -23.35 14.74
N ILE A 200 -1.25 -23.30 13.52
CA ILE A 200 -1.09 -24.42 12.60
C ILE A 200 0.41 -24.57 12.34
N VAL A 201 1.04 -25.49 13.07
CA VAL A 201 2.50 -25.51 13.18
C VAL A 201 3.09 -26.90 13.00
N SER A 202 4.19 -27.03 12.25
CA SER A 202 4.91 -28.30 12.11
C SER A 202 4.00 -29.47 11.65
N THR A 203 2.98 -29.22 10.83
CA THR A 203 2.04 -30.26 10.39
C THR A 203 2.53 -31.02 9.15
N GLY A 204 1.96 -32.21 8.93
CA GLY A 204 2.10 -32.95 7.67
C GLY A 204 0.96 -32.70 6.67
N LEU A 205 0.19 -31.62 6.86
CA LEU A 205 -0.94 -31.27 6.01
C LEU A 205 -0.45 -30.70 4.67
N LEU A 206 -1.23 -30.90 3.61
CA LEU A 206 -0.97 -30.32 2.28
C LEU A 206 -1.70 -28.99 2.09
N ASP A 207 -2.84 -28.84 2.74
CA ASP A 207 -3.73 -27.68 2.72
C ASP A 207 -4.51 -27.60 4.04
N LEU A 208 -5.44 -26.64 4.13
CA LEU A 208 -6.27 -26.38 5.31
C LEU A 208 -7.75 -26.73 5.07
N SER A 209 -8.02 -27.68 4.16
CA SER A 209 -9.37 -28.16 3.89
C SER A 209 -10.01 -28.67 5.19
N GLY A 210 -11.20 -28.19 5.49
CA GLY A 210 -11.86 -28.30 6.80
C GLY A 210 -12.15 -26.94 7.44
N LEU A 211 -11.44 -25.87 7.05
CA LEU A 211 -11.66 -24.52 7.56
C LEU A 211 -12.55 -23.65 6.66
N GLU A 212 -13.28 -24.24 5.70
CA GLU A 212 -14.06 -23.50 4.68
C GLU A 212 -15.25 -22.71 5.23
N SER A 213 -15.52 -22.77 6.54
CA SER A 213 -16.52 -21.93 7.21
C SER A 213 -15.88 -20.77 7.98
N LEU A 214 -14.55 -20.80 8.20
CA LEU A 214 -13.86 -19.87 9.07
C LEU A 214 -13.77 -18.49 8.41
N THR A 215 -14.47 -17.52 8.99
CA THR A 215 -14.53 -16.13 8.51
C THR A 215 -13.70 -15.17 9.34
N TRP A 216 -13.38 -15.52 10.59
CA TRP A 216 -12.53 -14.68 11.44
C TRP A 216 -11.77 -15.47 12.52
N VAL A 217 -10.63 -14.94 12.93
CA VAL A 217 -9.87 -15.38 14.12
C VAL A 217 -9.73 -14.19 15.05
N GLY A 218 -10.29 -14.26 16.27
CA GLY A 218 -10.28 -13.18 17.25
C GLY A 218 -8.90 -12.92 17.83
N GLY A 219 -8.09 -13.97 17.98
CA GLY A 219 -6.68 -13.89 18.33
C GLY A 219 -5.76 -13.83 17.11
N SER A 220 -4.54 -14.36 17.27
CA SER A 220 -3.55 -14.46 16.20
C SER A 220 -3.73 -15.74 15.39
N LEU A 221 -3.52 -15.67 14.08
CA LEU A 221 -3.40 -16.83 13.20
C LEU A 221 -1.92 -17.06 12.89
N THR A 222 -1.38 -18.21 13.30
CA THR A 222 0.01 -18.61 13.03
C THR A 222 0.02 -19.83 12.14
N ILE A 223 0.67 -19.75 10.98
CA ILE A 223 0.90 -20.85 10.04
C ILE A 223 2.42 -20.95 9.85
N GLU A 224 3.06 -21.87 10.57
CA GLU A 224 4.52 -21.89 10.69
C GLU A 224 5.13 -23.29 10.58
N GLU A 225 6.29 -23.41 9.93
CA GLU A 225 7.04 -24.67 9.82
C GLU A 225 6.26 -25.83 9.15
N ASN A 226 5.29 -25.54 8.26
CA ASN A 226 4.54 -26.58 7.55
C ASN A 226 5.21 -26.97 6.21
N GLY A 227 6.36 -27.65 6.29
CA GLY A 227 7.18 -27.98 5.11
C GLY A 227 6.57 -28.96 4.09
N ALA A 228 5.34 -29.45 4.30
CA ALA A 228 4.59 -30.24 3.31
C ALA A 228 3.40 -29.47 2.70
N MET A 229 3.07 -28.29 3.24
CA MET A 229 1.90 -27.52 2.86
C MET A 229 2.16 -26.77 1.55
N THR A 230 1.24 -26.92 0.60
CA THR A 230 1.36 -26.34 -0.75
C THR A 230 0.37 -25.20 -0.99
N SER A 231 -0.71 -25.13 -0.21
CA SER A 231 -1.71 -24.05 -0.28
C SER A 231 -2.36 -23.79 1.09
N PHE A 232 -3.06 -22.66 1.20
CA PHE A 232 -3.92 -22.34 2.33
C PHE A 232 -5.41 -22.56 2.00
N ASP A 233 -5.69 -23.45 1.04
CA ASP A 233 -7.07 -23.80 0.68
C ASP A 233 -7.83 -24.25 1.92
N GLY A 234 -9.03 -23.71 2.11
CA GLY A 234 -9.73 -23.74 3.39
C GLY A 234 -9.93 -22.34 3.97
N LEU A 235 -8.95 -21.43 3.82
CA LEU A 235 -9.04 -20.07 4.37
C LEU A 235 -9.71 -19.04 3.45
N GLY A 236 -10.31 -19.49 2.33
CA GLY A 236 -10.99 -18.62 1.34
C GLY A 236 -11.92 -17.57 1.96
N PRO A 237 -12.79 -17.93 2.92
CA PRO A 237 -13.72 -16.99 3.54
C PRO A 237 -13.13 -16.13 4.67
N LEU A 238 -11.86 -16.33 5.06
CA LEU A 238 -11.27 -15.63 6.19
C LEU A 238 -11.17 -14.13 5.90
N ALA A 239 -12.02 -13.35 6.55
CA ALA A 239 -12.16 -11.92 6.33
C ALA A 239 -11.33 -11.07 7.29
N SER A 240 -11.02 -11.58 8.50
CA SER A 240 -10.25 -10.83 9.50
C SER A 240 -9.45 -11.70 10.48
N VAL A 241 -8.33 -11.14 10.95
CA VAL A 241 -7.55 -11.66 12.09
C VAL A 241 -7.41 -10.54 13.11
N GLY A 242 -7.97 -10.70 14.31
CA GLY A 242 -7.97 -9.69 15.37
C GLY A 242 -6.58 -9.46 15.97
N GLY A 243 -5.76 -10.51 16.04
CA GLY A 243 -4.35 -10.48 16.44
C GLY A 243 -3.39 -10.39 15.26
N SER A 244 -2.24 -11.05 15.37
CA SER A 244 -1.25 -11.08 14.29
C SER A 244 -1.53 -12.22 13.32
N LEU A 245 -1.27 -12.01 12.03
CA LEU A 245 -1.15 -13.07 11.03
C LEU A 245 0.33 -13.35 10.82
N VAL A 246 0.77 -14.56 11.18
CA VAL A 246 2.15 -15.03 11.05
C VAL A 246 2.18 -16.17 10.05
N ILE A 247 2.87 -15.99 8.92
CA ILE A 247 3.06 -17.02 7.88
C ILE A 247 4.57 -17.17 7.66
N ARG A 248 5.14 -18.25 8.20
CA ARG A 248 6.59 -18.43 8.22
C ARG A 248 7.04 -19.85 7.91
N GLN A 249 8.16 -20.00 7.21
CA GLN A 249 8.79 -21.33 7.01
C GLN A 249 7.83 -22.37 6.41
N ASN A 250 6.97 -21.96 5.47
CA ASN A 250 6.09 -22.84 4.71
C ASN A 250 6.68 -23.00 3.29
N ASP A 251 7.84 -23.65 3.22
CA ASP A 251 8.73 -23.64 2.06
C ASP A 251 8.11 -24.14 0.75
N GLU A 252 7.02 -24.90 0.78
CA GLU A 252 6.37 -25.46 -0.42
C GLU A 252 5.16 -24.64 -0.89
N VAL A 253 4.76 -23.59 -0.16
CA VAL A 253 3.67 -22.69 -0.55
C VAL A 253 4.14 -21.72 -1.63
N VAL A 254 3.47 -21.76 -2.79
CA VAL A 254 3.85 -20.95 -3.97
C VAL A 254 2.99 -19.70 -4.12
N GLN A 255 1.76 -19.72 -3.58
CA GLN A 255 0.77 -18.65 -3.67
C GLN A 255 -0.07 -18.60 -2.40
N VAL A 256 -0.65 -17.42 -2.12
CA VAL A 256 -1.51 -17.19 -0.95
C VAL A 256 -2.94 -16.79 -1.34
N ASP A 257 -3.34 -17.01 -2.59
CA ASP A 257 -4.62 -16.58 -3.19
C ASP A 257 -5.85 -17.02 -2.38
N SER A 258 -5.72 -18.14 -1.65
CA SER A 258 -6.74 -18.63 -0.72
C SER A 258 -7.04 -17.67 0.44
N LEU A 259 -6.26 -16.59 0.64
CA LEU A 259 -6.54 -15.53 1.61
C LEU A 259 -7.31 -14.34 1.01
N GLY A 260 -7.78 -14.43 -0.24
CA GLY A 260 -8.31 -13.30 -1.01
C GLY A 260 -9.48 -12.51 -0.40
N SER A 261 -10.14 -13.00 0.66
CA SER A 261 -11.18 -12.25 1.40
C SER A 261 -10.64 -11.43 2.57
N LEU A 262 -9.36 -11.61 2.94
CA LEU A 262 -8.78 -11.02 4.14
C LEU A 262 -8.67 -9.50 3.99
N SER A 263 -9.45 -8.78 4.79
CA SER A 263 -9.59 -7.32 4.70
C SER A 263 -8.83 -6.56 5.79
N SER A 264 -8.53 -7.22 6.92
CA SER A 264 -7.86 -6.61 8.07
C SER A 264 -7.06 -7.60 8.91
N VAL A 265 -5.93 -7.11 9.42
CA VAL A 265 -5.12 -7.76 10.47
C VAL A 265 -4.94 -6.75 11.61
N GLY A 266 -5.48 -7.04 12.79
CA GLY A 266 -5.45 -6.11 13.93
C GLY A 266 -4.07 -5.96 14.57
N GLY A 267 -3.23 -6.98 14.46
CA GLY A 267 -1.84 -7.02 14.92
C GLY A 267 -0.82 -6.93 13.78
N ASN A 268 0.26 -7.70 13.87
CA ASN A 268 1.31 -7.71 12.85
C ASN A 268 0.92 -8.63 11.68
N LEU A 269 1.35 -8.30 10.47
CA LEU A 269 1.43 -9.21 9.34
C LEU A 269 2.90 -9.61 9.16
N ASP A 270 3.25 -10.83 9.57
CA ASP A 270 4.63 -11.35 9.55
C ASP A 270 4.77 -12.43 8.48
N LEU A 271 5.32 -12.06 7.32
CA LEU A 271 5.60 -12.94 6.18
C LEU A 271 7.11 -13.15 6.10
N ARG A 272 7.60 -14.29 6.59
CA ARG A 272 9.05 -14.59 6.55
C ARG A 272 9.40 -15.98 6.08
N ASP A 273 10.55 -16.11 5.45
CA ASP A 273 11.14 -17.42 5.18
C ASP A 273 10.19 -18.37 4.41
N ASN A 274 9.38 -17.84 3.48
CA ASN A 274 8.54 -18.67 2.58
C ASN A 274 9.17 -18.67 1.19
N ASP A 275 10.24 -19.43 1.02
CA ASP A 275 11.19 -19.30 -0.10
C ASP A 275 10.58 -19.53 -1.49
N GLN A 276 9.48 -20.28 -1.62
CA GLN A 276 8.82 -20.55 -2.89
C GLN A 276 7.64 -19.62 -3.20
N LEU A 277 7.24 -18.73 -2.27
CA LEU A 277 6.10 -17.84 -2.49
C LEU A 277 6.48 -16.78 -3.54
N VAL A 278 5.71 -16.73 -4.65
CA VAL A 278 6.04 -15.90 -5.82
C VAL A 278 5.32 -14.55 -5.81
N GLY A 279 4.20 -14.45 -5.11
CA GLY A 279 3.35 -13.26 -5.06
C GLY A 279 2.49 -13.19 -3.79
N LEU A 280 1.85 -12.04 -3.59
CA LEU A 280 1.05 -11.72 -2.40
C LEU A 280 -0.43 -11.54 -2.71
N ASP A 281 -0.92 -12.00 -3.87
CA ASP A 281 -2.24 -11.67 -4.44
C ASP A 281 -3.43 -12.00 -3.53
N GLY A 282 -3.26 -12.96 -2.62
CA GLY A 282 -4.19 -13.24 -1.53
C GLY A 282 -4.48 -12.07 -0.58
N PHE A 283 -3.68 -11.01 -0.60
CA PHE A 283 -3.91 -9.82 0.25
C PHE A 283 -4.59 -8.67 -0.48
N ALA A 284 -5.13 -8.87 -1.70
CA ALA A 284 -5.67 -7.79 -2.53
C ALA A 284 -6.77 -6.95 -1.87
N GLN A 285 -7.49 -7.50 -0.89
CA GLN A 285 -8.54 -6.81 -0.11
C GLN A 285 -8.03 -6.23 1.22
N LEU A 286 -6.78 -6.49 1.60
CA LEU A 286 -6.22 -6.05 2.87
C LEU A 286 -6.04 -4.54 2.86
N THR A 287 -6.83 -3.83 3.68
CA THR A 287 -6.83 -2.37 3.73
C THR A 287 -5.95 -1.79 4.83
N SER A 288 -5.71 -2.56 5.90
CA SER A 288 -4.94 -2.11 7.04
C SER A 288 -4.26 -3.24 7.80
N VAL A 289 -3.09 -2.93 8.35
CA VAL A 289 -2.39 -3.74 9.36
C VAL A 289 -2.25 -2.87 10.61
N GLY A 290 -2.88 -3.27 11.71
CA GLY A 290 -2.89 -2.49 12.96
C GLY A 290 -1.52 -2.42 13.65
N GLY A 291 -0.69 -3.43 13.44
CA GLY A 291 0.70 -3.51 13.89
C GLY A 291 1.71 -3.29 12.75
N SER A 292 2.80 -4.06 12.78
CA SER A 292 3.87 -3.99 11.77
C SER A 292 3.63 -4.95 10.61
N LEU A 293 4.06 -4.56 9.41
CA LEU A 293 4.16 -5.42 8.23
C LEU A 293 5.62 -5.79 8.00
N ALA A 294 5.94 -7.09 8.04
CA ALA A 294 7.23 -7.62 7.68
C ALA A 294 7.11 -8.56 6.48
N VAL A 295 7.88 -8.27 5.43
CA VAL A 295 8.10 -9.13 4.25
C VAL A 295 9.61 -9.39 4.19
N ASP A 296 10.04 -10.55 4.65
CA ASP A 296 11.45 -10.82 4.89
C ASP A 296 11.89 -12.19 4.39
N SER A 297 13.02 -12.23 3.68
CA SER A 297 13.65 -13.48 3.25
C SER A 297 12.73 -14.33 2.36
N MET A 298 12.08 -13.68 1.39
CA MET A 298 11.17 -14.31 0.41
C MET A 298 11.87 -14.43 -0.95
N ASN A 299 12.77 -15.40 -1.09
CA ASN A 299 13.72 -15.47 -2.22
C ASN A 299 13.08 -15.58 -3.62
N SER A 300 11.87 -16.13 -3.73
CA SER A 300 11.14 -16.24 -5.01
C SER A 300 10.08 -15.16 -5.22
N LEU A 301 9.91 -14.24 -4.26
CA LEU A 301 8.87 -13.22 -4.33
C LEU A 301 9.23 -12.21 -5.41
N THR A 302 8.40 -12.13 -6.44
CA THR A 302 8.67 -11.29 -7.62
C THR A 302 7.94 -9.96 -7.59
N ASN A 303 6.94 -9.81 -6.72
CA ASN A 303 6.14 -8.60 -6.61
C ASN A 303 5.40 -8.57 -5.27
N VAL A 304 4.93 -7.37 -4.89
CA VAL A 304 4.03 -7.14 -3.76
C VAL A 304 2.63 -6.70 -4.24
N GLY A 305 2.23 -7.10 -5.46
CA GLY A 305 1.02 -6.62 -6.14
C GLY A 305 -0.29 -6.89 -5.40
N GLY A 306 -0.31 -7.90 -4.53
CA GLY A 306 -1.44 -8.13 -3.65
C GLY A 306 -1.63 -7.11 -2.54
N LEU A 307 -0.74 -6.15 -2.32
CA LEU A 307 -0.93 -5.10 -1.29
C LEU A 307 -1.61 -3.83 -1.82
N THR A 308 -2.20 -3.88 -3.02
CA THR A 308 -2.74 -2.71 -3.74
C THR A 308 -3.84 -1.94 -3.00
N SER A 309 -4.53 -2.55 -2.03
CA SER A 309 -5.54 -1.89 -1.20
C SER A 309 -5.01 -1.40 0.15
N LEU A 310 -3.75 -1.69 0.49
CA LEU A 310 -3.19 -1.43 1.81
C LEU A 310 -2.97 0.07 2.02
N ALA A 311 -3.86 0.71 2.79
CA ALA A 311 -3.82 2.14 3.03
C ALA A 311 -2.93 2.53 4.22
N THR A 312 -2.84 1.68 5.25
CA THR A 312 -2.13 2.01 6.50
C THR A 312 -1.42 0.81 7.15
N VAL A 313 -0.26 1.09 7.75
CA VAL A 313 0.45 0.19 8.68
C VAL A 313 0.64 0.93 10.01
N GLY A 314 0.06 0.43 11.09
CA GLY A 314 0.08 1.11 12.40
C GLY A 314 1.44 1.10 13.09
N GLY A 315 2.27 0.10 12.79
CA GLY A 315 3.63 -0.08 13.29
C GLY A 315 4.68 0.14 12.21
N ASN A 316 5.67 -0.75 12.15
CA ASN A 316 6.79 -0.65 11.21
C ASN A 316 6.47 -1.33 9.88
N LEU A 317 7.08 -0.85 8.79
CA LEU A 317 7.13 -1.55 7.52
C LEU A 317 8.57 -2.01 7.25
N SER A 318 8.77 -3.31 7.14
CA SER A 318 10.08 -3.92 6.86
C SER A 318 10.01 -4.80 5.62
N ILE A 319 10.74 -4.44 4.57
CA ILE A 319 10.91 -5.19 3.33
C ILE A 319 12.39 -5.56 3.21
N LEU A 320 12.72 -6.78 3.62
CA LEU A 320 14.10 -7.19 3.87
C LEU A 320 14.46 -8.45 3.08
N SER A 321 15.65 -8.53 2.51
CA SER A 321 16.18 -9.80 1.96
C SER A 321 15.28 -10.46 0.89
N ASN A 322 14.57 -9.68 0.07
CA ASN A 322 13.69 -10.20 -0.98
C ASN A 322 14.32 -9.98 -2.36
N ASP A 323 15.35 -10.78 -2.67
CA ASP A 323 16.22 -10.54 -3.82
C ASP A 323 15.51 -10.57 -5.18
N ALA A 324 14.36 -11.23 -5.32
CA ALA A 324 13.65 -11.36 -6.60
C ALA A 324 12.69 -10.20 -6.93
N ILE A 325 12.45 -9.27 -5.99
CA ILE A 325 11.51 -8.15 -6.20
C ILE A 325 12.18 -7.02 -6.98
N PRO A 326 11.71 -6.66 -8.19
CA PRO A 326 12.24 -5.52 -8.92
C PRO A 326 11.58 -4.19 -8.53
N ARG A 327 10.35 -4.23 -8.02
CA ARG A 327 9.51 -3.04 -7.77
C ARG A 327 8.54 -3.24 -6.61
N LEU A 328 8.13 -2.15 -5.98
CA LEU A 328 7.17 -2.14 -4.86
C LEU A 328 5.78 -1.61 -5.23
N ASP A 329 5.40 -1.64 -6.52
CA ASP A 329 4.21 -0.95 -7.07
C ASP A 329 2.89 -1.31 -6.37
N GLY A 330 2.81 -2.49 -5.73
CA GLY A 330 1.66 -2.87 -4.92
C GLY A 330 1.43 -2.01 -3.68
N LEU A 331 2.36 -1.14 -3.28
CA LEU A 331 2.21 -0.25 -2.12
C LEU A 331 1.70 1.15 -2.48
N ALA A 332 1.32 1.42 -3.74
CA ALA A 332 1.00 2.77 -4.22
C ALA A 332 -0.13 3.48 -3.44
N THR A 333 -1.00 2.73 -2.76
CA THR A 333 -2.10 3.27 -1.93
C THR A 333 -1.73 3.47 -0.46
N LEU A 334 -0.55 3.02 -0.03
CA LEU A 334 -0.07 3.17 1.34
C LEU A 334 0.21 4.63 1.65
N THR A 335 -0.55 5.21 2.57
CA THR A 335 -0.48 6.64 2.90
C THR A 335 0.28 6.94 4.19
N SER A 336 0.34 5.98 5.12
CA SER A 336 0.91 6.18 6.45
C SER A 336 1.53 4.91 7.02
N VAL A 337 2.71 5.05 7.61
CA VAL A 337 3.38 4.05 8.46
C VAL A 337 3.61 4.67 9.84
N GLY A 338 3.03 4.10 10.89
CA GLY A 338 3.07 4.68 12.24
C GLY A 338 4.44 4.60 12.91
N GLY A 339 5.27 3.63 12.51
CA GLY A 339 6.65 3.46 12.94
C GLY A 339 7.65 3.82 11.84
N TYR A 340 8.69 2.99 11.68
CA TYR A 340 9.73 3.20 10.65
C TYR A 340 9.44 2.45 9.35
N VAL A 341 10.12 2.87 8.28
CA VAL A 341 10.17 2.17 6.98
C VAL A 341 11.59 1.68 6.72
N GLU A 342 11.74 0.38 6.51
CA GLU A 342 12.98 -0.28 6.15
C GLU A 342 12.86 -1.04 4.83
N VAL A 343 13.70 -0.69 3.86
CA VAL A 343 13.88 -1.41 2.60
C VAL A 343 15.35 -1.77 2.49
N VAL A 344 15.67 -3.01 2.86
CA VAL A 344 17.08 -3.41 3.11
C VAL A 344 17.42 -4.74 2.44
N THR A 345 18.54 -4.80 1.73
CA THR A 345 19.03 -6.04 1.11
C THR A 345 18.03 -6.66 0.13
N ASN A 346 17.45 -5.87 -0.77
CA ASN A 346 16.65 -6.40 -1.87
C ASN A 346 17.47 -6.22 -3.16
N ASP A 347 18.32 -7.20 -3.49
CA ASP A 347 19.41 -7.00 -4.45
C ASP A 347 18.95 -6.58 -5.86
N ASN A 348 17.81 -7.09 -6.35
CA ASN A 348 17.27 -6.73 -7.66
C ASN A 348 16.22 -5.59 -7.62
N LEU A 349 16.00 -4.95 -6.48
CA LEU A 349 15.05 -3.86 -6.37
C LEU A 349 15.54 -2.63 -7.15
N GLU A 350 14.88 -2.33 -8.26
CA GLU A 350 15.22 -1.22 -9.16
C GLU A 350 14.47 0.07 -8.83
N SER A 351 13.25 -0.05 -8.31
CA SER A 351 12.35 1.09 -8.06
C SER A 351 11.53 0.94 -6.79
N ILE A 352 11.36 2.08 -6.10
CA ILE A 352 10.49 2.23 -4.92
C ILE A 352 9.32 3.18 -5.18
N GLU A 353 8.93 3.38 -6.45
CA GLU A 353 7.78 4.21 -6.86
C GLU A 353 6.45 3.79 -6.22
N GLY A 354 6.38 2.53 -5.77
CA GLY A 354 5.31 2.04 -4.91
C GLY A 354 5.07 2.88 -3.64
N PHE A 355 6.00 3.71 -3.18
CA PHE A 355 5.74 4.62 -2.05
C PHE A 355 5.14 5.97 -2.46
N SER A 356 4.77 6.19 -3.72
CA SER A 356 4.29 7.49 -4.22
C SER A 356 3.09 8.08 -3.46
N GLY A 357 2.29 7.23 -2.80
CA GLY A 357 1.19 7.65 -1.91
C GLY A 357 1.59 7.95 -0.46
N LEU A 358 2.81 7.60 -0.04
CA LEU A 358 3.24 7.65 1.36
C LEU A 358 3.50 9.09 1.81
N THR A 359 2.63 9.57 2.70
CA THR A 359 2.65 10.97 3.18
C THR A 359 3.35 11.14 4.52
N SER A 360 3.39 10.08 5.33
CA SER A 360 3.96 10.13 6.69
C SER A 360 4.59 8.81 7.13
N VAL A 361 5.71 8.94 7.85
CA VAL A 361 6.43 7.87 8.54
C VAL A 361 6.67 8.37 9.96
N GLY A 362 6.18 7.65 10.97
CA GLY A 362 6.28 8.10 12.36
C GLY A 362 7.68 7.98 12.97
N GLY A 363 8.55 7.17 12.37
CA GLY A 363 9.93 6.92 12.81
C GLY A 363 10.96 7.31 11.75
N TYR A 364 11.94 6.43 11.54
CA TYR A 364 13.00 6.63 10.55
C TYR A 364 12.69 6.02 9.19
N LEU A 365 13.36 6.53 8.16
CA LEU A 365 13.41 5.95 6.83
C LEU A 365 14.80 5.34 6.58
N SER A 366 14.84 4.06 6.21
CA SER A 366 16.08 3.32 5.99
C SER A 366 16.05 2.55 4.67
N ILE A 367 16.85 3.01 3.71
CA ILE A 367 17.04 2.40 2.39
C ILE A 367 18.49 1.94 2.28
N GLN A 368 18.74 0.63 2.39
CA GLN A 368 20.10 0.12 2.49
C GLN A 368 20.37 -1.13 1.65
N ASN A 369 21.57 -1.21 1.08
CA ASN A 369 22.04 -2.43 0.40
C ASN A 369 21.06 -2.93 -0.68
N ASN A 370 20.40 -2.02 -1.41
CA ASN A 370 19.58 -2.37 -2.57
C ASN A 370 20.41 -2.11 -3.82
N LYS A 371 21.12 -3.14 -4.29
CA LYS A 371 22.20 -3.01 -5.28
C LYS A 371 21.75 -2.54 -6.66
N ALA A 372 20.48 -2.76 -7.00
CA ALA A 372 19.90 -2.35 -8.27
C ALA A 372 19.11 -1.03 -8.20
N LEU A 373 18.96 -0.43 -7.01
CA LEU A 373 18.10 0.74 -6.82
C LEU A 373 18.73 1.99 -7.43
N ILE A 374 18.07 2.59 -8.41
CA ILE A 374 18.61 3.69 -9.22
C ILE A 374 18.25 5.06 -8.63
N SER A 375 17.07 5.19 -8.02
CA SER A 375 16.58 6.46 -7.48
C SER A 375 15.61 6.22 -6.31
N LEU A 376 15.44 7.24 -5.46
CA LEU A 376 14.40 7.27 -4.43
C LEU A 376 13.10 7.98 -4.90
N VAL A 377 12.89 8.11 -6.22
CA VAL A 377 11.58 8.50 -6.77
C VAL A 377 10.53 7.51 -6.26
N GLY A 378 9.60 8.03 -5.48
CA GLY A 378 8.68 7.25 -4.65
C GLY A 378 8.31 8.01 -3.38
N PHE A 379 9.18 8.86 -2.83
CA PHE A 379 8.87 9.62 -1.61
C PHE A 379 8.43 11.07 -1.85
N SER A 380 7.96 11.43 -3.06
CA SER A 380 7.56 12.80 -3.40
C SER A 380 6.38 13.33 -2.59
N ALA A 381 5.54 12.45 -2.05
CA ALA A 381 4.42 12.82 -1.18
C ALA A 381 4.81 12.91 0.31
N LEU A 382 6.01 12.43 0.67
CA LEU A 382 6.45 12.36 2.05
C LEU A 382 6.81 13.76 2.55
N THR A 383 6.17 14.18 3.64
CA THR A 383 6.37 15.53 4.18
C THR A 383 6.62 15.53 5.69
N GLY A 384 7.20 16.62 6.19
CA GLY A 384 7.30 16.88 7.62
C GLY A 384 8.62 16.42 8.23
N THR A 385 8.52 15.57 9.25
CA THR A 385 9.64 15.17 10.13
C THR A 385 9.86 13.66 10.08
N LEU A 386 11.12 13.24 10.06
CA LEU A 386 11.52 11.85 10.30
C LEU A 386 12.40 11.79 11.55
N GLU A 387 12.35 10.68 12.29
CA GLU A 387 13.27 10.43 13.42
C GLU A 387 14.68 10.00 12.93
N GLY A 388 14.84 9.76 11.64
CA GLY A 388 16.14 9.45 11.03
C GLY A 388 16.02 9.19 9.53
N LEU A 389 17.12 9.40 8.81
CA LEU A 389 17.23 9.08 7.38
C LEU A 389 18.54 8.34 7.11
N TYR A 390 18.43 7.11 6.60
CA TYR A 390 19.56 6.24 6.33
C TYR A 390 19.54 5.77 4.88
N VAL A 391 20.44 6.30 4.06
CA VAL A 391 20.61 5.89 2.65
C VAL A 391 22.03 5.36 2.49
N ARG A 392 22.18 4.04 2.56
CA ARG A 392 23.49 3.40 2.66
C ARG A 392 23.68 2.26 1.66
N ASP A 393 24.87 2.11 1.09
CA ASP A 393 25.23 0.90 0.33
C ASP A 393 24.31 0.63 -0.89
N ASN A 394 23.69 1.66 -1.47
CA ASN A 394 22.89 1.54 -2.71
C ASN A 394 23.79 1.95 -3.88
N LEU A 395 24.64 1.02 -4.33
CA LEU A 395 25.80 1.32 -5.19
C LEU A 395 25.46 2.02 -6.50
N VAL A 396 24.30 1.72 -7.10
CA VAL A 396 23.85 2.30 -8.38
C VAL A 396 22.87 3.46 -8.21
N LEU A 397 22.60 3.89 -6.98
CA LEU A 397 21.70 5.01 -6.70
C LEU A 397 22.31 6.30 -7.26
N GLU A 398 21.66 6.89 -8.25
CA GLU A 398 22.12 8.09 -8.96
C GLU A 398 21.63 9.38 -8.28
N ASP A 399 20.42 9.36 -7.71
CA ASP A 399 19.80 10.49 -7.02
C ASP A 399 18.91 10.08 -5.83
N LEU A 400 18.63 11.04 -4.93
CA LEU A 400 17.75 10.87 -3.77
C LEU A 400 16.26 11.13 -4.07
N GLY A 401 15.85 11.14 -5.33
CA GLY A 401 14.49 11.45 -5.75
C GLY A 401 14.03 12.84 -5.31
N ASP A 402 12.73 12.96 -5.00
CA ASP A 402 12.13 14.17 -4.43
C ASP A 402 11.76 13.92 -2.96
N LEU A 403 12.70 14.24 -2.05
CA LEU A 403 12.48 14.25 -0.60
C LEU A 403 12.26 15.67 -0.08
N SER A 404 11.91 16.63 -0.95
CA SER A 404 11.89 18.06 -0.62
C SER A 404 10.78 18.43 0.36
N GLY A 405 9.79 17.54 0.54
CA GLY A 405 8.77 17.66 1.58
C GLY A 405 9.30 17.45 3.00
N ILE A 406 10.45 16.79 3.18
CA ILE A 406 11.07 16.58 4.49
C ILE A 406 11.83 17.84 4.90
N THR A 407 11.48 18.37 6.07
CA THR A 407 12.02 19.65 6.58
C THR A 407 12.89 19.51 7.82
N LEU A 408 12.73 18.41 8.56
CA LEU A 408 13.42 18.13 9.81
C LEU A 408 13.74 16.64 9.91
N ILE A 409 15.00 16.33 10.20
CA ILE A 409 15.38 15.02 10.74
C ILE A 409 15.58 15.17 12.24
N ASP A 410 14.60 14.74 13.05
CA ASP A 410 14.70 14.70 14.50
C ASP A 410 15.47 13.46 14.96
N GLY A 411 16.72 13.38 14.54
CA GLY A 411 17.64 12.32 14.87
C GLY A 411 18.83 12.30 13.93
N TYR A 412 19.26 11.09 13.60
CA TYR A 412 20.46 10.84 12.81
C TYR A 412 20.18 10.80 11.32
N MET A 413 21.08 11.39 10.51
CA MET A 413 21.05 11.30 9.07
C MET A 413 22.37 10.77 8.50
N GLU A 414 22.29 9.80 7.59
CA GLU A 414 23.44 9.24 6.88
C GLU A 414 23.13 8.97 5.41
N VAL A 415 23.97 9.54 4.55
CA VAL A 415 24.06 9.25 3.12
C VAL A 415 25.48 8.76 2.85
N SER A 416 25.64 7.44 2.68
CA SER A 416 26.97 6.86 2.54
C SER A 416 27.08 5.64 1.67
N TYR A 417 28.23 5.41 1.04
CA TYR A 417 28.47 4.22 0.23
C TYR A 417 27.46 4.08 -0.92
N ASN A 418 27.02 5.21 -1.50
CA ASN A 418 26.21 5.23 -2.72
C ASN A 418 27.10 5.70 -3.87
N ASP A 419 27.86 4.79 -4.46
CA ASP A 419 28.98 5.11 -5.37
C ASP A 419 28.54 5.93 -6.60
N SER A 420 27.33 5.67 -7.13
CA SER A 420 26.76 6.41 -8.26
C SER A 420 26.09 7.75 -7.92
N LEU A 421 25.92 8.07 -6.63
CA LEU A 421 25.15 9.23 -6.21
C LEU A 421 25.92 10.51 -6.51
N PHE A 422 25.40 11.35 -7.41
CA PHE A 422 26.15 12.52 -7.88
C PHE A 422 25.65 13.87 -7.33
N HIS A 423 24.45 13.93 -6.75
CA HIS A 423 23.91 15.11 -6.07
C HIS A 423 22.93 14.76 -4.94
N LEU A 424 22.57 15.76 -4.12
CA LEU A 424 21.63 15.63 -3.00
C LEU A 424 20.31 16.39 -3.19
N ASP A 425 19.99 16.83 -4.42
CA ASP A 425 18.90 17.80 -4.72
C ASP A 425 17.53 17.47 -4.11
N GLY A 426 17.24 16.18 -3.93
CA GLY A 426 16.04 15.71 -3.24
C GLY A 426 15.89 16.26 -1.82
N LEU A 427 16.94 16.73 -1.16
CA LEU A 427 16.92 17.22 0.22
C LEU A 427 16.74 18.74 0.35
N SER A 428 16.38 19.43 -0.73
CA SER A 428 16.32 20.91 -0.78
C SER A 428 15.39 21.56 0.25
N GLY A 429 14.41 20.83 0.79
CA GLY A 429 13.54 21.29 1.87
C GLY A 429 14.09 21.13 3.28
N LEU A 430 15.20 20.39 3.46
CA LEU A 430 15.74 20.05 4.78
C LEU A 430 16.34 21.28 5.45
N THR A 431 15.87 21.61 6.65
CA THR A 431 16.29 22.79 7.41
C THR A 431 17.11 22.46 8.66
N GLU A 432 16.93 21.28 9.23
CA GLU A 432 17.57 20.89 10.50
C GLU A 432 17.75 19.37 10.60
N VAL A 433 18.91 18.97 11.13
CA VAL A 433 19.20 17.61 11.62
C VAL A 433 19.55 17.72 13.09
N THR A 434 18.79 17.12 14.00
CA THR A 434 18.97 17.35 15.45
C THR A 434 20.15 16.57 16.04
N GLU A 435 20.59 15.48 15.40
CA GLU A 435 21.79 14.74 15.80
C GLU A 435 22.96 14.90 14.80
N ASN A 436 23.56 13.79 14.36
CA ASN A 436 24.70 13.81 13.45
C ASN A 436 24.23 13.70 12.00
N LEU A 437 24.95 14.41 11.12
CA LEU A 437 24.79 14.33 9.67
C LEU A 437 26.06 13.73 9.06
N TYR A 438 25.94 12.57 8.42
CA TYR A 438 27.01 11.88 7.72
C TYR A 438 26.79 11.90 6.21
N ILE A 439 27.76 12.45 5.47
CA ILE A 439 27.84 12.40 4.01
C ILE A 439 29.23 11.85 3.69
N ARG A 440 29.33 10.56 3.41
CA ARG A 440 30.65 9.91 3.29
C ARG A 440 30.70 8.83 2.24
N GLN A 441 31.84 8.68 1.59
CA GLN A 441 32.08 7.56 0.67
C GLN A 441 31.01 7.50 -0.43
N ASN A 442 30.59 8.64 -0.97
CA ASN A 442 29.77 8.71 -2.19
C ASN A 442 30.71 9.11 -3.33
N GLU A 443 31.19 8.12 -4.10
CA GLU A 443 32.34 8.29 -5.01
C GLU A 443 32.10 9.32 -6.12
N LEU A 444 30.85 9.47 -6.58
CA LEU A 444 30.48 10.41 -7.65
C LEU A 444 29.84 11.72 -7.18
N LEU A 445 29.72 11.95 -5.87
CA LEU A 445 29.07 13.13 -5.32
C LEU A 445 29.89 14.40 -5.61
N ALA A 446 29.37 15.27 -6.50
CA ALA A 446 30.10 16.44 -6.98
C ALA A 446 29.86 17.70 -6.13
N ASP A 447 28.71 17.81 -5.50
CA ASP A 447 28.31 18.92 -4.64
C ASP A 447 27.31 18.47 -3.57
N VAL A 448 26.92 19.40 -2.69
CA VAL A 448 25.89 19.22 -1.68
C VAL A 448 24.80 20.29 -1.79
N ASP A 449 24.52 20.80 -2.99
CA ASP A 449 23.60 21.94 -3.22
C ASP A 449 22.16 21.65 -2.80
N GLY A 450 21.77 20.38 -2.80
CA GLY A 450 20.54 19.89 -2.20
C GLY A 450 20.40 20.18 -0.70
N LEU A 451 21.45 20.60 0.02
CA LEU A 451 21.38 21.02 1.41
C LEU A 451 21.26 22.54 1.60
N SER A 452 20.94 23.28 0.54
CA SER A 452 20.80 24.75 0.55
C SER A 452 19.82 25.32 1.59
N GLY A 453 18.86 24.52 2.07
CA GLY A 453 17.96 24.88 3.16
C GLY A 453 18.50 24.66 4.58
N LEU A 454 19.61 23.93 4.74
CA LEU A 454 20.05 23.40 6.02
C LEU A 454 20.68 24.49 6.91
N HIS A 455 20.05 24.79 8.05
CA HIS A 455 20.49 25.82 8.99
C HIS A 455 21.24 25.28 10.21
N THR A 456 20.90 24.07 10.66
CA THR A 456 21.36 23.52 11.93
C THR A 456 21.70 22.04 11.82
N VAL A 457 22.86 21.65 12.37
CA VAL A 457 23.19 20.25 12.72
C VAL A 457 23.44 20.20 14.23
N GLY A 458 22.56 19.53 14.97
CA GLY A 458 22.54 19.63 16.43
C GLY A 458 23.75 18.98 17.11
N LEU A 459 24.37 17.97 16.50
CA LEU A 459 25.63 17.37 16.97
C LEU A 459 26.76 17.62 15.99
N THR A 460 27.20 16.59 15.25
CA THR A 460 28.40 16.67 14.41
C THR A 460 28.06 16.52 12.92
N LEU A 461 28.58 17.42 12.10
CA LEU A 461 28.59 17.30 10.65
C LEU A 461 29.86 16.56 10.21
N PHE A 462 29.68 15.46 9.49
CA PHE A 462 30.74 14.68 8.86
C PHE A 462 30.58 14.67 7.35
N VAL A 463 31.55 15.26 6.64
CA VAL A 463 31.69 15.15 5.18
C VAL A 463 33.03 14.52 4.88
N TRP A 464 33.06 13.24 4.53
CA TRP A 464 34.33 12.49 4.48
C TRP A 464 34.45 11.52 3.31
N GLY A 465 35.57 11.59 2.57
CA GLY A 465 35.88 10.60 1.56
C GLY A 465 34.93 10.62 0.36
N ASN A 466 34.41 11.80 0.00
CA ASN A 466 33.69 12.00 -1.25
C ASN A 466 34.72 12.53 -2.26
N GLU A 467 35.31 11.61 -3.05
CA GLU A 467 36.56 11.87 -3.77
C GLU A 467 36.46 12.99 -4.82
N VAL A 468 35.29 13.12 -5.46
CA VAL A 468 35.01 14.10 -6.52
C VAL A 468 34.22 15.32 -6.05
N LEU A 469 33.96 15.45 -4.75
CA LEU A 469 33.22 16.59 -4.20
C LEU A 469 34.00 17.88 -4.43
N GLU A 470 33.49 18.79 -5.25
CA GLU A 470 34.15 20.05 -5.61
C GLU A 470 33.59 21.26 -4.84
N SER A 471 32.35 21.18 -4.36
CA SER A 471 31.65 22.33 -3.77
C SER A 471 30.92 22.01 -2.45
N LEU A 472 30.95 22.97 -1.52
CA LEU A 472 30.09 23.00 -0.32
C LEU A 472 29.09 24.17 -0.35
N SER A 473 28.79 24.75 -1.52
CA SER A 473 27.89 25.91 -1.65
C SER A 473 26.50 25.69 -1.06
N GLY A 474 25.97 24.46 -1.15
CA GLY A 474 24.74 24.06 -0.48
C GLY A 474 24.74 24.28 1.03
N LEU A 475 25.89 24.28 1.70
CA LEU A 475 25.96 24.54 3.15
C LEU A 475 26.10 26.04 3.49
N SER A 476 25.90 26.94 2.53
CA SER A 476 26.05 28.39 2.75
C SER A 476 25.05 29.00 3.75
N THR A 477 23.93 28.33 4.01
CA THR A 477 22.90 28.73 4.98
C THR A 477 23.09 28.10 6.36
N LEU A 478 24.06 27.20 6.51
CA LEU A 478 24.39 26.51 7.75
C LEU A 478 24.97 27.50 8.76
N SER A 479 24.29 27.62 9.90
CA SER A 479 24.56 28.67 10.89
C SER A 479 25.01 28.13 12.25
N ASP A 480 24.62 26.91 12.61
CA ASP A 480 25.00 26.29 13.89
C ASP A 480 25.28 24.79 13.71
N VAL A 481 26.42 24.36 14.26
CA VAL A 481 26.81 22.96 14.40
C VAL A 481 27.21 22.73 15.85
N GLY A 482 26.54 21.83 16.55
CA GLY A 482 26.68 21.68 18.00
C GLY A 482 28.06 21.23 18.45
N ASP A 483 28.42 19.98 18.17
CA ASP A 483 29.59 19.31 18.75
C ASP A 483 30.81 19.28 17.82
N GLY A 484 30.63 19.23 16.50
CA GLY A 484 31.78 19.24 15.61
C GLY A 484 31.52 19.42 14.13
N PHE A 485 32.51 19.98 13.44
CA PHE A 485 32.53 20.17 12.00
C PHE A 485 33.72 19.44 11.40
N HIS A 486 33.47 18.31 10.74
CA HIS A 486 34.49 17.37 10.27
C HIS A 486 34.36 17.21 8.75
N VAL A 487 35.16 17.94 8.00
CA VAL A 487 35.22 17.86 6.53
C VAL A 487 36.59 17.35 6.14
N GLN A 488 36.72 16.05 5.85
CA GLN A 488 38.03 15.41 5.70
C GLN A 488 38.12 14.56 4.43
N ASP A 489 39.34 14.32 3.95
CA ASP A 489 39.65 13.42 2.83
C ASP A 489 38.72 13.57 1.60
N ASN A 490 38.27 14.80 1.29
CA ASN A 490 37.53 15.08 0.05
C ASN A 490 38.52 15.69 -0.95
N SER A 491 39.21 14.84 -1.71
CA SER A 491 40.42 15.22 -2.45
C SER A 491 40.24 16.26 -3.55
N ALA A 492 39.02 16.45 -4.06
CA ALA A 492 38.67 17.48 -5.03
C ALA A 492 38.14 18.78 -4.40
N LEU A 493 37.85 18.78 -3.10
CA LEU A 493 37.21 19.90 -2.44
C LEU A 493 38.25 20.94 -2.04
N CYS A 494 38.10 22.16 -2.54
CA CYS A 494 39.01 23.25 -2.17
C CYS A 494 38.88 23.61 -0.68
N SER A 495 40.01 23.71 0.03
CA SER A 495 40.02 24.12 1.43
C SER A 495 39.37 25.50 1.65
N SER A 496 39.36 26.38 0.65
CA SER A 496 38.65 27.67 0.69
C SER A 496 37.12 27.55 0.74
N GLU A 497 36.53 26.50 0.16
CA GLU A 497 35.08 26.22 0.27
C GLU A 497 34.71 25.86 1.71
N VAL A 498 35.57 25.07 2.36
CA VAL A 498 35.43 24.70 3.77
C VAL A 498 35.52 25.94 4.68
N ASP A 499 36.51 26.80 4.42
CA ASP A 499 36.68 28.07 5.14
C ASP A 499 35.48 29.02 4.96
N ALA A 500 34.85 29.01 3.78
CA ALA A 500 33.67 29.84 3.49
C ALA A 500 32.46 29.43 4.35
N VAL A 501 32.20 28.12 4.48
CA VAL A 501 31.14 27.60 5.36
C VAL A 501 31.45 27.92 6.83
N LEU A 502 32.70 27.70 7.27
CA LEU A 502 33.12 28.00 8.65
C LEU A 502 33.03 29.49 9.01
N ALA A 503 33.18 30.40 8.04
CA ALA A 503 33.04 31.83 8.29
C ALA A 503 31.59 32.24 8.64
N GLY A 504 30.60 31.49 8.17
CA GLY A 504 29.17 31.71 8.43
C GLY A 504 28.57 30.85 9.55
N CYS A 505 29.27 29.81 9.98
CA CYS A 505 28.76 28.78 10.88
C CYS A 505 29.40 28.84 12.29
N LYS A 506 28.58 28.78 13.34
CA LYS A 506 29.04 28.59 14.71
C LYS A 506 29.22 27.10 15.00
N VAL A 507 30.45 26.68 15.26
CA VAL A 507 30.78 25.31 15.68
C VAL A 507 31.04 25.30 17.19
N GLY A 508 30.27 24.54 17.96
CA GLY A 508 30.37 24.50 19.43
C GLY A 508 31.51 23.62 19.95
N GLY A 509 32.03 22.69 19.14
CA GLY A 509 33.16 21.83 19.52
C GLY A 509 34.28 21.75 18.48
N SER A 510 34.67 20.54 18.08
CA SER A 510 35.89 20.33 17.30
C SER A 510 35.72 20.67 15.82
N VAL A 511 36.73 21.30 15.22
CA VAL A 511 36.81 21.53 13.78
C VAL A 511 37.97 20.72 13.21
N VAL A 512 37.72 19.89 12.20
CA VAL A 512 38.72 19.07 11.51
C VAL A 512 38.52 19.17 10.00
N THR A 513 39.52 19.68 9.28
CA THR A 513 39.42 20.02 7.85
C THR A 513 40.53 19.42 6.97
N SER A 514 41.16 18.32 7.40
CA SER A 514 42.33 17.73 6.75
C SER A 514 42.00 16.82 5.58
N GLY A 515 42.87 16.76 4.56
CA GLY A 515 42.71 15.84 3.43
C GLY A 515 41.88 16.40 2.27
N ASN A 516 41.56 17.69 2.32
CA ASN A 516 40.95 18.45 1.23
C ASN A 516 42.06 19.07 0.33
N ASP A 517 41.70 19.65 -0.83
CA ASP A 517 42.64 20.25 -1.76
C ASP A 517 43.10 21.66 -1.30
N ASP A 518 44.34 21.74 -0.81
CA ASP A 518 45.03 23.00 -0.45
C ASP A 518 45.69 23.69 -1.66
N GLY A 519 45.59 23.10 -2.87
CA GLY A 519 46.24 23.55 -4.10
C GLY A 519 45.45 24.56 -4.92
N CYS A 520 44.17 24.72 -4.60
CA CYS A 520 43.34 25.89 -4.93
C CYS A 520 43.34 26.89 -3.76
#